data_AF-A0A401M5Z8-F1
#
_entry.id   AF-A0A401M5Z8-F1
#
_cell.length_a   1.000
_cell.length_b   1.000
_cell.length_c   1.000
_cell.angle_alpha   90.00
_cell.angle_beta   90.00
_cell.angle_gamma   90.00
#
_symmetry.space_group_name_H-M   'P 1'
#
loop_
_entity.id
_entity.type
_entity.pdbx_description
1 polymer ?
#
loop_
_entity_poly.entity_id
_entity_poly.type
_entity_poly.pdbx_seq_one_letter_code
_entity_poly.pdbx_strand_id
1 'polypeptide(L)' 'MSVLEAVEDAGVPMMSSCEEGICGTCETMVLSGAIDHRDSVLNDQERAAGNSMMICVSRAKGDRLVLDL' A
#
# COMPACT_ATOMS: atom_id res chain seq x y z
N MET A 1 9.56 7.27 6.15
CA MET A 1 8.17 7.03 6.54
C MET A 1 7.37 6.49 5.37
N SER A 2 7.20 5.18 5.36
CA SER A 2 6.23 4.46 4.55
C SER A 2 4.87 4.38 5.25
N VAL A 3 3.86 3.91 4.52
CA VAL A 3 2.56 3.61 5.14
C VAL A 3 2.71 2.39 6.05
N LEU A 4 3.52 1.39 5.67
CA LEU A 4 3.87 0.25 6.52
C LEU A 4 4.43 0.70 7.88
N GLU A 5 5.46 1.55 7.89
CA GLU A 5 6.07 2.06 9.13
C GLU A 5 5.02 2.77 10.01
N ALA A 6 4.15 3.59 9.42
CA ALA A 6 3.11 4.30 10.18
C ALA A 6 2.04 3.37 10.77
N VAL A 7 1.72 2.27 10.08
CA VAL A 7 0.75 1.25 10.53
C VAL A 7 1.36 0.41 11.66
N GLU A 8 2.64 0.03 11.54
CA GLU A 8 3.39 -0.69 12.57
C GLU A 8 3.59 0.18 13.83
N ASP A 9 3.92 1.47 13.68
CA ASP A 9 4.02 2.43 14.78
C ASP A 9 2.68 2.62 15.52
N ALA A 10 1.55 2.45 14.82
CA ALA A 10 0.22 2.45 15.42
C ALA A 10 -0.14 1.13 16.12
N GLY A 11 0.75 0.11 16.07
CA GLY A 11 0.57 -1.19 16.70
C GLY A 11 -0.33 -2.14 15.92
N VAL A 12 -0.60 -1.86 14.64
CA VAL A 12 -1.42 -2.73 13.78
C VAL A 12 -0.51 -3.81 13.17
N PRO A 13 -0.80 -5.11 13.38
CA PRO A 13 0.03 -6.19 12.87
C PRO A 13 -0.09 -6.30 11.35
N MET A 14 1.03 -6.12 10.64
CA MET A 14 1.11 -6.29 9.19
C MET A 14 2.13 -7.34 8.82
N MET A 15 1.86 -8.07 7.73
CA MET A 15 2.87 -8.95 7.13
C MET A 15 3.69 -8.15 6.13
N SER A 16 5.02 -8.21 6.27
CA SER A 16 5.99 -7.61 5.36
C SER A 16 7.16 -8.58 5.15
N SER A 17 7.91 -8.38 4.06
CA SER A 17 9.06 -9.24 3.73
C SER A 17 10.16 -8.47 3.02
N CYS A 18 9.96 -8.04 1.77
CA CYS A 18 11.01 -7.36 1.00
C CYS A 18 11.12 -5.86 1.26
N GLU A 19 10.01 -5.21 1.62
CA GLU A 19 9.86 -3.73 1.73
C GLU A 19 10.23 -2.90 0.48
N GLU A 20 10.65 -3.55 -0.60
CA GLU A 20 11.00 -2.96 -1.90
C GLU A 20 9.87 -3.01 -2.94
N GLY A 21 8.67 -3.49 -2.59
CA GLY A 21 7.53 -3.54 -3.49
C GLY A 21 7.59 -4.62 -4.58
N ILE A 22 8.26 -5.75 -4.31
CA ILE A 22 8.45 -6.84 -5.28
C ILE A 22 7.82 -8.18 -4.87
N CYS A 23 7.49 -8.38 -3.58
CA CYS A 23 7.00 -9.67 -3.07
C CYS A 23 5.48 -9.78 -2.91
N GLY A 24 4.76 -8.66 -2.79
CA GLY A 24 3.31 -8.65 -2.58
C GLY A 24 2.83 -8.89 -1.13
N THR A 25 3.72 -9.22 -0.18
CA THR A 25 3.32 -9.63 1.18
C THR A 25 2.55 -8.56 1.95
N CYS A 26 2.87 -7.28 1.76
CA CYS A 26 2.22 -6.15 2.43
C CYS A 26 1.11 -5.53 1.57
N GLU A 27 0.42 -6.32 0.74
CA GLU A 27 -0.74 -5.83 0.00
C GLU A 27 -1.86 -5.46 0.97
N THR A 28 -2.51 -4.33 0.75
CA THR A 28 -3.60 -3.83 1.60
C THR A 28 -4.69 -3.22 0.73
N MET A 29 -5.96 -3.49 1.07
CA MET A 29 -7.09 -2.92 0.34
C MET A 29 -7.24 -1.42 0.64
N VAL A 30 -7.62 -0.67 -0.39
CA VAL A 30 -7.90 0.76 -0.33
C VAL A 30 -9.41 0.98 -0.49
N LEU A 31 -10.03 1.47 0.57
CA LEU A 31 -11.47 1.76 0.60
C LEU A 31 -11.79 3.15 0.01
N SER A 32 -10.84 4.09 0.05
CA SER A 32 -11.02 5.44 -0.50
C SER A 32 -9.69 6.18 -0.68
N GLY A 33 -9.65 7.07 -1.69
CA GLY A 33 -8.50 7.92 -2.03
C GLY A 33 -7.71 7.41 -3.24
N ALA A 34 -6.84 8.25 -3.78
CA ALA A 34 -6.04 7.91 -4.95
C ALA A 34 -4.65 7.40 -4.54
N ILE A 35 -4.13 6.41 -5.26
CA ILE A 35 -2.87 5.74 -4.95
C ILE A 35 -1.77 6.23 -5.91
N ASP A 36 -0.59 6.50 -5.36
CA ASP A 36 0.67 6.63 -6.10
C ASP A 36 1.39 5.28 -6.03
N HIS A 37 1.15 4.42 -7.03
CA HIS A 37 1.70 3.08 -7.10
C HIS A 37 3.20 3.10 -7.42
N ARG A 38 4.00 2.47 -6.57
CA ARG A 38 5.47 2.35 -6.73
C ARG A 38 5.99 0.92 -6.67
N ASP A 39 5.09 -0.04 -6.50
CA ASP A 39 5.42 -1.45 -6.55
C ASP A 39 5.68 -1.94 -7.98
N SER A 40 6.18 -3.17 -8.11
CA SER A 40 6.35 -3.88 -9.37
C SER A 40 5.48 -5.14 -9.45
N VAL A 41 4.49 -5.26 -8.55
CA VAL A 41 3.64 -6.45 -8.40
C VAL A 41 2.35 -6.27 -9.19
N LEU A 42 1.66 -5.15 -8.97
CA LEU A 42 0.39 -4.86 -9.64
C LEU A 42 0.63 -4.46 -11.09
N ASN A 43 -0.19 -4.99 -11.99
CA ASN A 43 -0.21 -4.62 -13.39
C ASN A 43 -0.99 -3.31 -13.62
N ASP A 44 -0.94 -2.78 -14.85
CA ASP A 44 -1.57 -1.49 -15.17
C ASP A 44 -3.09 -1.46 -14.95
N GLN A 45 -3.80 -2.58 -15.17
CA GLN A 45 -5.24 -2.66 -14.94
C GLN A 45 -5.57 -2.66 -13.45
N GLU A 46 -4.79 -3.38 -12.65
CA GLU A 46 -4.93 -3.42 -11.19
C GLU A 46 -4.63 -2.04 -10.56
N ARG A 47 -3.56 -1.37 -11.01
CA ARG A 47 -3.23 0.00 -10.59
C ARG A 47 -4.31 0.99 -10.99
N ALA A 48 -4.89 0.84 -12.18
CA ALA A 48 -5.99 1.70 -12.64
C ALA A 48 -7.28 1.46 -11.84
N ALA A 49 -7.54 0.23 -11.39
CA ALA A 49 -8.67 -0.07 -10.52
C ALA A 49 -8.52 0.56 -9.13
N GLY A 50 -7.29 0.65 -8.60
CA GLY A 50 -6.99 1.36 -7.36
C GLY A 50 -7.61 0.75 -6.11
N ASN A 51 -7.85 -0.58 -6.12
CA ASN A 51 -8.50 -1.30 -5.03
C ASN A 51 -7.54 -1.77 -3.93
N SER A 52 -6.24 -1.85 -4.22
CA SER A 52 -5.21 -2.30 -3.26
C SER A 52 -3.87 -1.63 -3.55
N MET A 53 -2.96 -1.67 -2.58
CA MET A 53 -1.60 -1.13 -2.72
C MET A 53 -0.60 -1.91 -1.88
N MET A 54 0.68 -1.86 -2.28
CA MET A 54 1.79 -2.31 -1.45
C MET A 54 2.23 -1.18 -0.52
N ILE A 55 1.86 -1.26 0.76
CA ILE A 55 2.01 -0.13 1.71
C ILE A 55 3.47 0.17 2.10
N CYS A 56 4.42 -0.72 1.82
CA CYS A 56 5.85 -0.44 2.02
C CYS A 56 6.37 0.67 1.08
N VAL A 57 5.99 0.65 -0.20
CA VAL A 57 6.53 1.59 -1.20
C VAL A 57 5.52 2.56 -1.78
N SER A 58 4.25 2.17 -1.91
CA SER A 58 3.20 3.01 -2.51
C SER A 58 2.71 4.07 -1.51
N ARG A 59 2.12 5.16 -2.01
CA ARG A 59 1.72 6.33 -1.20
C ARG A 59 0.34 6.87 -1.57
N ALA A 60 -0.19 7.78 -0.76
CA ALA A 60 -1.36 8.58 -1.13
C ALA A 60 -1.00 9.54 -2.27
N LYS A 61 -1.80 9.54 -3.33
CA LYS A 61 -1.81 10.58 -4.35
C LYS A 61 -2.80 11.67 -3.92
N GLY A 62 -2.38 12.49 -2.96
CA GLY A 62 -3.18 13.55 -2.36
C GLY A 62 -3.13 13.50 -0.83
N ASP A 63 -4.15 14.06 -0.18
CA ASP A 63 -4.10 14.35 1.26
C ASP A 63 -4.59 13.20 2.15
N ARG A 64 -5.33 12.22 1.60
CA ARG A 64 -5.96 11.16 2.40
C ARG A 64 -6.12 9.84 1.63
N LEU A 65 -5.86 8.74 2.33
CA LEU A 65 -6.25 7.37 1.99
C LEU A 65 -7.05 6.75 3.15
N VAL A 66 -7.94 5.81 2.84
CA VAL A 66 -8.62 4.94 3.80
C VAL A 66 -8.30 3.50 3.44
N LEU A 67 -7.71 2.77 4.39
CA LEU A 67 -7.25 1.39 4.22
C LEU A 67 -8.11 0.43 5.05
N ASP A 68 -8.21 -0.81 4.60
CA ASP A 68 -8.79 -1.92 5.37
C ASP A 68 -7.64 -2.67 6.06
N LEU A 69 -7.51 -2.49 7.38
CA LEU A 69 -6.38 -2.92 8.22
C LEU A 69 -6.85 -3.76 9.41
#